data_AF-A0A947M1M8-F1
#
_entry.id   AF-A0A947M1M8-F1
#
_cell.length_a   1.000
_cell.length_b   1.000
_cell.length_c   1.000
_cell.angle_alpha   90.00
_cell.angle_beta   90.00
_cell.angle_gamma   90.00
#
_symmetry.space_group_name_H-M   'P 1'
#
loop_
_entity.id
_entity.type
_entity.pdbx_description
1 polymer ?
#
loop_
_entity_poly.entity_id
_entity_poly.type
_entity_poly.pdbx_seq_one_letter_code
_entity_poly.pdbx_strand_id
1 'polypeptide(L)'
;TAGAYPGVGAEERGQAEAIAKSIEVCLNLRVPLLSVIIGEGGSGGAIAIAAADRIFMLEHSIYSVISPEGCASILWRSAANADEAAAALKLTAQDLLELRLIDSIIPEPLGGAHRHKAEAISAAAGQLERSLKQMTPWHRDKIVQERHQKFLKMGRAA
;
A
#
# COMPACT_ATOMS: atom_id res chain seq x y z
N THR A 1 5.01 -6.30 4.79
CA THR A 1 5.27 -7.62 4.19
C THR A 1 6.18 -7.44 3.00
N ALA A 2 7.20 -8.29 2.84
CA ALA A 2 8.05 -8.30 1.65
C ALA A 2 7.33 -8.86 0.40
N GLY A 3 6.20 -9.56 0.60
CA GLY A 3 5.41 -10.18 -0.46
C GLY A 3 4.53 -11.31 0.06
N ALA A 4 3.71 -11.89 -0.81
CA ALA A 4 3.06 -13.16 -0.53
C ALA A 4 4.13 -14.28 -0.52
N TYR A 5 3.94 -15.34 0.26
CA TYR A 5 4.96 -16.38 0.45
C TYR A 5 5.11 -17.24 -0.82
N PRO A 6 6.27 -17.25 -1.50
CA PRO A 6 6.43 -17.92 -2.79
C PRO A 6 6.79 -19.40 -2.61
N GLY A 7 5.91 -20.19 -2.00
CA GLY A 7 6.13 -21.61 -1.71
C GLY A 7 5.19 -22.54 -2.48
N VAL A 8 5.64 -23.76 -2.78
CA VAL A 8 4.84 -24.79 -3.49
C VAL A 8 3.47 -25.01 -2.83
N GLY A 9 3.45 -25.20 -1.51
CA GLY A 9 2.17 -25.38 -0.81
C GLY A 9 1.27 -24.15 -0.85
N ALA A 10 1.80 -22.93 -1.02
CA ALA A 10 0.98 -21.74 -1.21
C ALA A 10 0.30 -21.75 -2.59
N GLU A 11 1.02 -22.16 -3.62
CA GLU A 11 0.47 -22.35 -4.97
C GLU A 11 -0.58 -23.46 -5.02
N GLU A 12 -0.30 -24.63 -4.42
CA GLU A 12 -1.25 -25.75 -4.33
C GLU A 12 -2.56 -25.39 -3.62
N ARG A 13 -2.51 -24.40 -2.71
CA ARG A 13 -3.68 -23.88 -1.99
C ARG A 13 -4.30 -22.65 -2.64
N GLY A 14 -3.86 -22.28 -3.85
CA GLY A 14 -4.46 -21.19 -4.62
C GLY A 14 -4.14 -19.80 -4.09
N GLN A 15 -2.88 -19.51 -3.73
CA GLN A 15 -2.48 -18.18 -3.25
C GLN A 15 -2.92 -17.03 -4.17
N ALA A 16 -2.89 -17.21 -5.49
CA ALA A 16 -3.38 -16.21 -6.44
C ALA A 16 -4.89 -15.96 -6.30
N GLU A 17 -5.69 -17.02 -6.11
CA GLU A 17 -7.13 -16.90 -5.86
C GLU A 17 -7.40 -16.22 -4.52
N ALA A 18 -6.66 -16.57 -3.46
CA ALA A 18 -6.80 -15.95 -2.15
C ALA A 18 -6.51 -14.43 -2.20
N ILE A 19 -5.47 -14.02 -2.92
CA ILE A 19 -5.16 -12.60 -3.15
C ILE A 19 -6.29 -11.92 -3.93
N ALA A 20 -6.70 -12.50 -5.05
CA ALA A 20 -7.76 -11.94 -5.90
C ALA A 20 -9.07 -11.79 -5.12
N LYS A 21 -9.44 -12.80 -4.32
CA LYS A 21 -10.64 -12.80 -3.49
C LYS A 21 -10.57 -11.74 -2.39
N SER A 22 -9.41 -11.58 -1.76
CA SER A 22 -9.21 -10.53 -0.75
C SER A 22 -9.36 -9.13 -1.35
N ILE A 23 -8.81 -8.89 -2.55
CA ILE A 23 -8.98 -7.62 -3.28
C ILE A 23 -10.46 -7.39 -3.61
N GLU A 24 -11.14 -8.40 -4.17
CA GLU A 24 -12.58 -8.32 -4.50
C GLU A 24 -13.41 -7.97 -3.26
N VAL A 25 -13.15 -8.62 -2.12
CA VAL A 25 -13.84 -8.33 -0.86
C VAL A 25 -13.57 -6.90 -0.42
N CYS A 26 -12.31 -6.47 -0.41
CA CYS A 26 -11.93 -5.11 -0.03
C CYS A 26 -12.62 -4.05 -0.90
N LEU A 27 -12.68 -4.25 -2.22
CA LEU A 27 -13.36 -3.33 -3.14
C LEU A 27 -14.86 -3.22 -2.82
N ASN A 28 -15.52 -4.33 -2.47
CA ASN A 28 -16.96 -4.39 -2.23
C ASN A 28 -17.40 -4.11 -0.78
N LEU A 29 -16.48 -3.84 0.16
CA LEU A 29 -16.82 -3.57 1.55
C LEU A 29 -17.73 -2.34 1.71
N ARG A 30 -18.83 -2.50 2.45
CA ARG A 30 -19.84 -1.45 2.67
C ARG A 30 -19.58 -0.54 3.86
N VAL A 31 -18.40 -0.64 4.45
CA VAL A 31 -17.94 0.15 5.60
C VAL A 31 -16.63 0.85 5.24
N PRO A 32 -16.24 1.94 5.94
CA PRO A 32 -14.96 2.57 5.72
C PRO A 32 -13.81 1.59 5.97
N LEU A 33 -12.90 1.49 5.01
CA LEU A 33 -11.65 0.74 5.06
C LEU A 33 -10.50 1.73 4.88
N LEU A 34 -9.63 1.79 5.89
CA LEU A 34 -8.40 2.57 5.87
C LEU A 34 -7.21 1.59 5.93
N SER A 35 -6.22 1.77 5.07
CA SER A 35 -5.00 0.96 5.06
C SER A 35 -3.78 1.83 5.31
N VAL A 36 -2.80 1.31 6.06
CA VAL A 36 -1.54 2.00 6.35
C VAL A 36 -0.38 1.06 6.05
N ILE A 37 0.51 1.47 5.14
CA ILE A 37 1.77 0.77 4.91
C ILE A 37 2.79 1.27 5.93
N ILE A 38 3.09 0.44 6.93
CA ILE A 38 3.96 0.78 8.07
C ILE A 38 5.42 0.32 7.91
N GLY A 39 5.78 -0.25 6.77
CA GLY A 39 7.10 -0.79 6.47
C GLY A 39 7.17 -1.16 5.00
N GLU A 40 7.45 -2.43 4.69
CA GLU A 40 7.41 -2.89 3.30
C GLU A 40 5.98 -3.24 2.85
N GLY A 41 5.58 -2.70 1.70
CA GLY A 41 4.39 -3.06 0.94
C GLY A 41 4.78 -3.87 -0.29
N GLY A 42 4.99 -5.17 -0.14
CA GLY A 42 5.40 -6.03 -1.25
C GLY A 42 4.23 -6.55 -2.09
N SER A 43 4.10 -6.04 -3.31
CA SER A 43 3.35 -6.63 -4.43
C SER A 43 1.94 -7.14 -4.06
N GLY A 44 1.54 -8.29 -4.63
CA GLY A 44 0.28 -8.99 -4.40
C GLY A 44 -0.07 -9.18 -2.92
N GLY A 45 0.93 -9.47 -2.09
CA GLY A 45 0.74 -9.69 -0.65
C GLY A 45 0.30 -8.44 0.10
N ALA A 46 0.75 -7.26 -0.32
CA ALA A 46 0.32 -5.99 0.26
C ALA A 46 -1.04 -5.53 -0.28
N ILE A 47 -1.23 -5.56 -1.61
CA ILE A 47 -2.48 -5.10 -2.23
C ILE A 47 -3.70 -5.92 -1.83
N ALA A 48 -3.50 -7.20 -1.48
CA ALA A 48 -4.55 -8.08 -0.94
C ALA A 48 -5.37 -7.42 0.18
N ILE A 49 -4.76 -6.55 0.99
CA ILE A 49 -5.40 -5.86 2.13
C ILE A 49 -5.24 -4.33 2.08
N ALA A 50 -4.72 -3.78 0.98
CA ALA A 50 -4.53 -2.35 0.80
C ALA A 50 -5.53 -1.71 -0.18
N ALA A 51 -6.44 -2.52 -0.78
CA ALA A 51 -7.51 -2.04 -1.65
C ALA A 51 -8.60 -1.26 -0.87
N ALA A 52 -8.25 -0.08 -0.35
CA ALA A 52 -8.98 0.65 0.67
C ALA A 52 -9.50 2.02 0.20
N ASP A 53 -10.47 2.59 0.94
CA ASP A 53 -10.99 3.93 0.66
C ASP A 53 -9.88 4.97 0.79
N ARG A 54 -9.08 4.86 1.85
CA ARG A 54 -7.85 5.64 2.05
C ARG A 54 -6.67 4.71 2.27
N ILE A 55 -5.57 5.02 1.61
CA ILE A 55 -4.29 4.35 1.73
C ILE A 55 -3.30 5.39 2.21
N PHE A 56 -2.65 5.10 3.33
CA PHE A 56 -1.61 5.93 3.91
C PHE A 56 -0.30 5.17 3.93
N MET A 57 0.80 5.90 3.94
CA MET A 57 2.14 5.35 4.10
C MET A 57 2.86 6.09 5.22
N LEU A 58 3.59 5.37 6.07
CA LEU A 58 4.61 6.05 6.88
C LEU A 58 5.69 6.63 5.95
N GLU A 59 6.30 7.72 6.38
CA GLU A 59 7.25 8.51 5.58
C GLU A 59 8.38 7.71 4.94
N HIS A 60 8.94 6.72 5.64
CA HIS A 60 10.03 5.87 5.17
C HIS A 60 9.57 4.48 4.77
N SER A 61 8.26 4.25 4.65
CA SER A 61 7.72 2.98 4.16
C SER A 61 7.78 2.92 2.64
N ILE A 62 7.76 1.70 2.10
CA ILE A 62 7.85 1.47 0.65
C ILE A 62 6.66 0.67 0.17
N TYR A 63 6.24 0.87 -1.07
CA TYR A 63 5.20 0.05 -1.70
C TYR A 63 5.53 -0.14 -3.18
N SER A 64 5.71 -1.40 -3.60
CA SER A 64 6.16 -1.72 -4.96
C SER A 64 5.52 -2.99 -5.51
N VAL A 65 5.40 -3.06 -6.83
CA VAL A 65 4.91 -4.25 -7.57
C VAL A 65 5.92 -5.41 -7.56
N ILE A 66 7.20 -5.12 -7.38
CA ILE A 66 8.31 -6.08 -7.33
C ILE A 66 9.39 -5.54 -6.39
N SER A 67 10.17 -6.41 -5.73
CA SER A 67 11.31 -5.93 -4.96
C SER A 67 12.36 -5.29 -5.88
N PRO A 68 13.11 -4.29 -5.41
CA PRO A 68 14.18 -3.68 -6.21
C PRO A 68 15.20 -4.69 -6.72
N GLU A 69 15.58 -5.67 -5.89
CA GLU A 69 16.52 -6.73 -6.25
C GLU A 69 15.95 -7.63 -7.35
N GLY A 70 14.66 -7.97 -7.26
CA GLY A 70 13.95 -8.74 -8.28
C GLY A 70 13.92 -7.99 -9.61
N CYS A 71 13.57 -6.71 -9.58
CA CYS A 71 13.57 -5.84 -10.76
C CYS A 71 14.96 -5.74 -11.40
N ALA A 72 15.99 -5.50 -10.60
CA ALA A 72 17.39 -5.40 -11.03
C ALA A 72 17.87 -6.71 -11.69
N SER A 73 17.53 -7.85 -11.10
CA SER A 73 17.88 -9.17 -11.65
C SER A 73 17.25 -9.46 -13.02
N ILE A 74 16.08 -8.87 -13.32
CA ILE A 74 15.35 -9.08 -14.58
C ILE A 74 15.83 -8.08 -15.64
N LEU A 75 15.84 -6.79 -15.32
CA LEU A 75 16.09 -5.73 -16.29
C LEU A 75 17.59 -5.47 -16.52
N TRP A 76 18.40 -5.51 -15.45
CA TRP A 76 19.86 -5.32 -15.51
C TRP A 76 20.65 -6.63 -15.47
N ARG A 77 19.99 -7.78 -15.27
CA ARG A 77 20.65 -9.10 -15.11
C ARG A 77 21.66 -9.11 -13.97
N SER A 78 21.47 -8.25 -12.98
CA SER A 78 22.40 -8.03 -11.87
C SER A 78 21.64 -7.55 -10.64
N ALA A 79 21.82 -8.21 -9.50
CA ALA A 79 21.26 -7.76 -8.23
C ALA A 79 21.96 -6.51 -7.68
N ALA A 80 23.17 -6.19 -8.16
CA ALA A 80 23.93 -5.01 -7.72
C ALA A 80 23.27 -3.69 -8.14
N ASN A 81 22.36 -3.71 -9.11
CA ASN A 81 21.62 -2.54 -9.59
C ASN A 81 20.32 -2.30 -8.81
N ALA A 82 20.17 -2.85 -7.59
CA ALA A 82 18.96 -2.69 -6.77
C ALA A 82 18.64 -1.21 -6.47
N ASP A 83 19.63 -0.37 -6.19
CA ASP A 83 19.43 1.06 -5.91
C ASP A 83 18.89 1.81 -7.13
N GLU A 84 19.42 1.50 -8.32
CA GLU A 84 18.96 2.06 -9.60
C GLU A 84 17.53 1.60 -9.91
N ALA A 85 17.23 0.32 -9.68
CA ALA A 85 15.89 -0.23 -9.83
C ALA A 85 14.91 0.39 -8.83
N ALA A 86 15.30 0.61 -7.58
CA ALA A 86 14.45 1.26 -6.57
C ALA A 86 14.06 2.67 -6.99
N ALA A 87 15.02 3.46 -7.47
CA ALA A 87 14.79 4.81 -7.99
C ALA A 87 13.86 4.79 -9.22
N ALA A 88 14.07 3.86 -10.14
CA ALA A 88 13.24 3.72 -11.33
C ALA A 88 11.79 3.29 -11.02
N LEU A 89 11.61 2.46 -9.99
CA LEU A 89 10.31 1.95 -9.56
C LEU A 89 9.44 3.00 -8.85
N LYS A 90 10.01 4.12 -8.38
CA LYS A 90 9.27 5.19 -7.68
C LYS A 90 8.42 4.65 -6.52
N LEU A 91 9.07 3.92 -5.62
CA LEU A 91 8.42 3.10 -4.58
C LEU A 91 8.26 3.80 -3.22
N THR A 92 8.74 5.03 -3.06
CA THR A 92 8.69 5.76 -1.78
C THR A 92 7.29 6.33 -1.52
N ALA A 93 6.99 6.66 -0.25
CA ALA A 93 5.74 7.31 0.11
C ALA A 93 5.52 8.64 -0.65
N GLN A 94 6.60 9.38 -0.92
CA GLN A 94 6.59 10.66 -1.63
C GLN A 94 6.28 10.46 -3.12
N ASP A 95 6.94 9.51 -3.76
CA ASP A 95 6.67 9.16 -5.15
C ASP A 95 5.21 8.74 -5.36
N LEU A 96 4.71 7.87 -4.49
CA LEU A 96 3.36 7.32 -4.62
C LEU A 96 2.28 8.34 -4.30
N LEU A 97 2.58 9.35 -3.46
CA LEU A 97 1.69 10.49 -3.27
C LEU A 97 1.62 11.35 -4.53
N GLU A 98 2.77 11.64 -5.16
CA GLU A 98 2.84 12.41 -6.41
C GLU A 98 2.08 11.70 -7.55
N LEU A 99 2.23 10.38 -7.65
CA LEU A 99 1.52 9.52 -8.59
C LEU A 99 0.03 9.31 -8.24
N ARG A 100 -0.45 9.88 -7.12
CA ARG A 100 -1.83 9.75 -6.60
C ARG A 100 -2.26 8.29 -6.37
N LEU A 101 -1.32 7.46 -5.96
CA LEU A 101 -1.55 6.05 -5.59
C LEU A 101 -1.86 5.90 -4.09
N ILE A 102 -1.49 6.88 -3.27
CA ILE A 102 -1.86 6.99 -1.86
C ILE A 102 -2.52 8.34 -1.56
N ASP A 103 -3.21 8.44 -0.42
CA ASP A 103 -3.99 9.62 -0.05
C ASP A 103 -3.21 10.61 0.84
N SER A 104 -2.28 10.11 1.66
CA SER A 104 -1.46 10.94 2.54
C SER A 104 -0.26 10.16 3.07
N ILE A 105 0.79 10.91 3.39
CA ILE A 105 1.95 10.42 4.13
C ILE A 105 1.73 10.71 5.62
N ILE A 106 2.10 9.78 6.47
CA ILE A 106 2.15 9.95 7.93
C ILE A 106 3.62 10.20 8.27
N PRO A 107 3.97 11.38 8.82
CA PRO A 107 5.36 11.72 9.11
C PRO A 107 5.91 10.79 10.20
N GLU A 108 7.20 10.48 10.10
CA GLU A 108 7.91 9.74 11.13
C GLU A 108 8.72 10.68 12.03
N PRO A 109 8.98 10.30 13.28
CA PRO A 109 9.87 11.05 14.16
C PRO A 109 11.29 11.16 13.59
N LEU A 110 12.06 12.12 14.09
CA LEU A 110 13.46 12.28 13.68
C LEU A 110 14.24 10.97 13.87
N GLY A 111 14.84 10.48 12.78
CA GLY A 111 15.56 9.22 12.75
C GLY A 111 14.70 7.97 12.55
N GLY A 112 13.40 8.12 12.27
CA GLY A 112 12.47 7.05 11.90
C GLY A 112 11.58 6.54 13.03
N ALA A 113 10.50 5.84 12.67
CA ALA A 113 9.45 5.37 13.57
C ALA A 113 9.97 4.48 14.72
N HIS A 114 11.07 3.76 14.51
CA HIS A 114 11.68 2.90 15.51
C HIS A 114 12.28 3.66 16.70
N ARG A 115 12.66 4.94 16.52
CA ARG A 115 13.29 5.75 17.57
C ARG A 115 12.29 6.31 18.57
N HIS A 116 11.13 6.76 18.09
CA HIS A 116 10.06 7.28 18.93
C HIS A 116 8.72 6.63 18.56
N LYS A 117 8.58 5.34 18.88
CA LYS A 117 7.42 4.52 18.53
C LYS A 117 6.08 5.13 18.95
N ALA A 118 6.02 5.69 20.17
CA ALA A 118 4.80 6.30 20.70
C ALA A 118 4.34 7.50 19.85
N GLU A 119 5.29 8.31 19.37
CA GLU A 119 5.01 9.45 18.50
C GLU A 119 4.54 8.99 17.12
N ALA A 120 5.20 8.00 16.51
CA ALA A 120 4.78 7.42 15.24
C ALA A 120 3.36 6.79 15.31
N ILE A 121 3.06 6.07 16.40
CA ILE A 121 1.73 5.51 16.65
C ILE A 121 0.70 6.63 16.82
N SER A 122 1.03 7.70 17.56
CA SER A 122 0.14 8.84 17.76
C SER A 122 -0.15 9.56 16.43
N ALA A 123 0.85 9.76 15.59
CA ALA A 123 0.70 10.36 14.26
C ALA A 123 -0.24 9.50 13.37
N ALA A 124 -0.02 8.19 13.34
CA ALA A 124 -0.88 7.26 12.60
C ALA A 124 -2.33 7.24 13.13
N ALA A 125 -2.51 7.18 14.46
CA ALA A 125 -3.81 7.22 15.10
C ALA A 125 -4.57 8.51 14.76
N GLY A 126 -3.91 9.67 14.84
CA GLY A 126 -4.50 10.95 14.47
C GLY A 126 -4.93 11.00 13.00
N GLN A 127 -4.13 10.43 12.09
CA GLN A 127 -4.49 10.35 10.68
C GLN A 127 -5.71 9.46 10.43
N LEU A 128 -5.74 8.28 11.06
CA LEU A 128 -6.85 7.33 10.97
C LEU A 128 -8.14 7.93 11.54
N GLU A 129 -8.06 8.55 12.72
CA GLU A 129 -9.22 9.15 13.39
C GLU A 129 -9.84 10.28 12.55
N ARG A 130 -9.01 11.18 12.02
CA ARG A 130 -9.47 12.27 11.13
C ARG A 130 -10.17 11.71 9.89
N SER A 131 -9.57 10.71 9.25
CA SER A 131 -10.10 10.12 8.02
C SER A 131 -11.40 9.36 8.27
N LEU A 132 -11.47 8.59 9.36
CA LEU A 132 -12.68 7.87 9.75
C LEU A 132 -13.81 8.85 10.10
N LYS A 133 -13.53 9.93 10.84
CA LYS A 133 -14.52 10.98 11.15
C LYS A 133 -15.10 11.61 9.88
N GLN A 134 -14.28 11.88 8.87
CA GLN A 134 -14.73 12.43 7.57
C GLN A 134 -15.64 11.46 6.79
N MET A 135 -15.41 10.16 6.95
CA MET A 135 -16.15 9.11 6.24
C MET A 135 -17.36 8.58 7.00
N THR A 136 -17.43 8.80 8.32
CA THR A 136 -18.54 8.36 9.18
C THR A 136 -19.92 8.81 8.65
N PRO A 137 -20.10 10.03 8.10
CA PRO A 137 -21.38 10.46 7.56
C PRO A 137 -21.76 9.83 6.21
N TRP A 138 -20.88 9.05 5.58
CA TRP A 138 -21.11 8.55 4.23
C TRP A 138 -22.08 7.37 4.25
N HIS A 139 -23.02 7.37 3.31
CA HIS A 139 -23.84 6.19 3.06
C HIS A 139 -22.98 5.04 2.52
N ARG A 140 -23.34 3.81 2.89
CA ARG A 140 -22.61 2.59 2.48
C ARG A 140 -22.37 2.48 0.97
N ASP A 141 -23.33 2.91 0.16
CA ASP A 141 -23.23 2.82 -1.30
C ASP A 141 -22.25 3.87 -1.84
N LYS A 142 -22.17 5.04 -1.19
CA LYS A 142 -21.17 6.06 -1.51
C LYS A 142 -19.76 5.55 -1.20
N ILE A 143 -19.57 4.83 -0.09
CA ILE A 143 -18.26 4.24 0.27
C ILE A 143 -17.75 3.34 -0.86
N VAL A 144 -18.56 2.38 -1.30
CA VAL A 144 -18.20 1.45 -2.39
C VAL A 144 -17.95 2.21 -3.70
N GLN A 145 -18.82 3.16 -4.04
CA GLN A 145 -18.69 3.95 -5.27
C GLN A 145 -17.39 4.77 -5.30
N GLU A 146 -17.07 5.48 -4.23
CA GLU A 146 -15.85 6.29 -4.12
C GLU A 146 -14.59 5.42 -4.20
N ARG A 147 -14.59 4.26 -3.52
CA ARG A 147 -13.49 3.29 -3.61
C ARG A 147 -13.27 2.80 -5.03
N HIS A 148 -14.35 2.37 -5.71
CA HIS A 148 -14.27 1.91 -7.10
C HIS A 148 -13.75 3.01 -8.03
N GLN A 149 -14.28 4.24 -7.89
CA GLN A 149 -13.83 5.37 -8.69
C GLN A 149 -12.36 5.71 -8.45
N LYS A 150 -11.89 5.66 -7.20
CA LYS A 150 -10.48 5.88 -6.86
C LYS A 150 -9.57 4.91 -7.64
N PHE A 151 -9.83 3.60 -7.57
CA PHE A 151 -9.02 2.61 -8.27
C PHE A 151 -9.12 2.72 -9.79
N LEU A 152 -10.29 3.07 -10.35
CA LEU A 152 -10.44 3.31 -11.78
C LEU A 152 -9.67 4.55 -12.28
N LYS A 153 -9.44 5.54 -11.42
CA LYS A 153 -8.68 6.75 -11.75
C LYS A 153 -7.17 6.53 -11.68
N MET A 154 -6.70 5.58 -10.85
CA MET A 154 -5.28 5.24 -10.77
C MET A 154 -4.75 4.81 -12.15
N GLY A 155 -3.57 5.32 -12.53
CA GLY A 155 -2.92 5.01 -13.81
C GLY A 155 -3.55 5.62 -15.06
N ARG A 156 -4.64 6.41 -14.95
CA ARG A 156 -5.26 7.11 -16.10
C ARG A 156 -4.70 8.50 -16.38
N ALA A 157 -3.76 8.96 -15.58
CA ALA A 157 -3.02 10.20 -15.81
C ALA A 157 -1.53 9.87 -15.87
N ALA A 158 -1.06 9.64 -17.09
CA ALA A 158 0.33 9.77 -17.52
C ALA A 158 0.31 10.61 -18.81
#